data_AF-A0A5J4Y2K6-F1
#
_entry.id   AF-A0A5J4Y2K6-F1
#
_cell.length_a   1.000
_cell.length_b   1.000
_cell.length_c   1.000
_cell.angle_alpha   90.00
_cell.angle_beta   90.00
_cell.angle_gamma   90.00
#
_symmetry.space_group_name_H-M   'P 1'
#
loop_
_entity.id
_entity.type
_entity.pdbx_description
1 polymer ?
#
loop_
_entity_poly.entity_id
_entity_poly.type
_entity_poly.pdbx_seq_one_letter_code
_entity_poly.pdbx_strand_id
1 'polypeptide(L)'
;MSVSVLSPQTIHTLHMPVDLELKFANGPEWPDIVNSLKPGLHRRGFDISEPLCLDWYNESVPEGSGASIPTTRGSRGGETLVILIANSKNMWPSFLQACKTDSSLLAVADPLDGYVEHSIQSTIHSSLPGHKCRYFWSHRQSNELSGSRYVAIQRMAQAAGLAYMDPNSHLCLHPKFGPWIALRCALVFDGTQYTGPRKTPLVNRLSPSTEQICTKSKSCKRWLKWVAVRDALCPCHPWRYGDDQLEYHYTKNKAVLERAISRQ
;
A
#
# COMPACT_ATOMS: atom_id res chain seq x y z
N MET A 1 -25.42 70.35 -13.96
CA MET A 1 -24.55 69.28 -13.42
C MET A 1 -25.46 68.30 -12.70
N SER A 2 -25.81 67.19 -13.35
CA SER A 2 -26.77 66.20 -12.82
C SER A 2 -25.98 65.00 -12.31
N VAL A 3 -26.13 64.67 -11.02
CA VAL A 3 -25.46 63.56 -10.36
C VAL A 3 -26.36 62.34 -10.48
N SER A 4 -25.94 61.33 -11.25
CA SER A 4 -26.63 60.05 -11.38
C SER A 4 -26.37 59.20 -10.14
N VAL A 5 -27.43 58.86 -9.40
CA VAL A 5 -27.40 57.91 -8.28
C VAL A 5 -27.42 56.49 -8.85
N LEU A 6 -26.37 55.71 -8.59
CA LEU A 6 -26.29 54.29 -8.94
C LEU A 6 -27.13 53.45 -7.96
N SER A 7 -27.96 52.56 -8.52
CA SER A 7 -28.75 51.57 -7.80
C SER A 7 -27.87 50.48 -7.17
N PRO A 8 -28.18 49.94 -5.97
CA PRO A 8 -27.44 48.82 -5.40
C PRO A 8 -27.72 47.53 -6.18
N GLN A 9 -26.66 46.88 -6.66
CA GLN A 9 -26.77 45.55 -7.27
C GLN A 9 -27.11 44.52 -6.19
N THR A 10 -28.21 43.81 -6.39
CA THR A 10 -28.64 42.65 -5.62
C THR A 10 -27.55 41.58 -5.67
N ILE A 11 -26.97 41.25 -4.50
CA ILE A 11 -26.11 40.07 -4.35
C ILE A 11 -27.02 38.86 -4.52
N HIS A 12 -26.94 38.21 -5.68
CA HIS A 12 -27.53 36.90 -5.87
C HIS A 12 -26.75 35.90 -5.01
N THR A 13 -27.31 35.53 -3.86
CA THR A 13 -26.87 34.36 -3.10
C THR A 13 -27.06 33.14 -4.00
N LEU A 14 -25.96 32.63 -4.57
CA LEU A 14 -25.93 31.36 -5.28
C LEU A 14 -26.39 30.29 -4.29
N HIS A 15 -27.64 29.85 -4.42
CA HIS A 15 -28.14 28.66 -3.73
C HIS A 15 -27.34 27.47 -4.26
N MET A 16 -26.40 26.98 -3.45
CA MET A 16 -25.77 25.69 -3.71
C MET A 16 -26.86 24.61 -3.62
N PRO A 17 -26.90 23.65 -4.56
CA PRO A 17 -27.83 22.52 -4.46
C PRO A 17 -27.64 21.82 -3.11
N VAL A 18 -28.74 21.46 -2.45
CA VAL A 18 -28.75 20.77 -1.13
C VAL A 18 -27.88 19.50 -1.15
N ASP A 19 -27.77 18.83 -2.30
CA ASP A 19 -26.92 17.65 -2.51
C ASP A 19 -25.42 17.95 -2.38
N LEU A 20 -24.97 19.16 -2.73
CA LEU A 20 -23.59 19.60 -2.55
C LEU A 20 -23.32 19.96 -1.09
N GLU A 21 -24.23 20.65 -0.40
CA GLU A 21 -24.12 20.93 1.04
C GLU A 21 -24.04 19.64 1.88
N LEU A 22 -24.85 18.63 1.54
CA LEU A 22 -24.82 17.32 2.21
C LEU A 22 -23.53 16.52 1.96
N LYS A 23 -22.91 16.66 0.77
CA LYS A 23 -21.60 16.07 0.48
C LYS A 23 -20.48 16.72 1.29
N PHE A 24 -20.52 18.04 1.47
CA PHE A 24 -19.53 18.74 2.31
C PHE A 24 -19.71 18.44 3.81
N ALA A 25 -20.94 18.12 4.26
CA ALA A 25 -21.21 17.76 5.65
C ALA A 25 -20.71 16.36 6.04
N ASN A 26 -20.62 15.42 5.09
CA ASN A 26 -20.33 14.00 5.36
C ASN A 26 -18.90 13.54 5.02
N GLY A 27 -18.03 14.44 4.53
CA GLY A 27 -16.69 14.08 4.04
C GLY A 27 -16.73 13.27 2.73
N PRO A 28 -15.57 13.01 2.08
CA PRO A 28 -15.53 12.23 0.85
C PRO A 28 -15.86 10.76 1.13
N GLU A 29 -16.61 10.16 0.20
CA GLU A 29 -16.87 8.74 0.23
C GLU A 29 -15.60 7.95 -0.11
N TRP A 30 -15.57 6.66 0.24
CA TRP A 30 -14.40 5.83 0.00
C TRP A 30 -13.93 5.77 -1.47
N PRO A 31 -14.80 5.79 -2.51
CA PRO A 31 -14.33 5.79 -3.88
C PRO A 31 -13.54 7.05 -4.22
N ASP A 32 -13.95 8.21 -3.69
CA ASP A 32 -13.28 9.49 -3.91
C ASP A 32 -11.89 9.51 -3.29
N ILE A 33 -11.75 8.95 -2.08
CA ILE A 33 -10.45 8.77 -1.41
C ILE A 33 -9.52 7.91 -2.29
N VAL A 34 -9.99 6.74 -2.72
CA VAL A 34 -9.18 5.82 -3.55
C VAL A 34 -8.79 6.48 -4.88
N ASN A 35 -9.75 7.12 -5.56
CA ASN A 35 -9.54 7.77 -6.85
C ASN A 35 -8.57 8.96 -6.75
N SER A 36 -8.60 9.70 -5.64
CA SER A 36 -7.70 10.85 -5.40
C SER A 36 -6.26 10.42 -5.12
N LEU A 37 -6.06 9.28 -4.44
CA LEU A 37 -4.73 8.77 -4.09
C LEU A 37 -4.05 8.05 -5.26
N LYS A 38 -4.81 7.28 -6.04
CA LYS A 38 -4.27 6.33 -7.02
C LYS A 38 -3.30 6.95 -8.03
N PRO A 39 -3.55 8.13 -8.65
CA PRO A 39 -2.59 8.72 -9.59
C PRO A 39 -1.26 9.10 -8.93
N GLY A 40 -1.31 9.67 -7.72
CA GLY A 40 -0.10 10.08 -6.98
C GLY A 40 0.74 8.88 -6.55
N LEU A 41 0.08 7.85 -6.02
CA LEU A 41 0.70 6.58 -5.65
C LEU A 41 1.36 5.90 -6.86
N HIS A 42 0.63 5.81 -7.98
CA HIS A 42 1.13 5.18 -9.20
C HIS A 42 2.35 5.90 -9.77
N ARG A 43 2.38 7.24 -9.79
CA ARG A 43 3.56 8.02 -10.23
C ARG A 43 4.81 7.74 -9.40
N ARG A 44 4.62 7.40 -8.13
CA ARG A 44 5.70 7.01 -7.21
C ARG A 44 5.96 5.49 -7.21
N GLY A 45 5.32 4.77 -8.12
CA GLY A 45 5.54 3.35 -8.37
C GLY A 45 4.82 2.39 -7.42
N PHE A 46 3.83 2.89 -6.67
CA PHE A 46 2.86 2.06 -5.95
C PHE A 46 1.69 1.76 -6.89
N ASP A 47 1.83 0.71 -7.69
CA ASP A 47 0.87 0.27 -8.70
C ASP A 47 -0.21 -0.66 -8.16
N ILE A 48 -0.27 -0.84 -6.84
CA ILE A 48 -1.27 -1.64 -6.14
C ILE A 48 -1.82 -0.81 -4.97
N SER A 49 -3.13 -0.56 -5.01
CA SER A 49 -3.89 0.14 -3.96
C SER A 49 -5.26 -0.52 -3.85
N GLU A 50 -5.41 -1.44 -2.89
CA GLU A 50 -6.60 -2.27 -2.77
C GLU A 50 -7.44 -1.87 -1.54
N PRO A 51 -8.65 -1.32 -1.73
CA PRO A 51 -9.53 -1.01 -0.62
C PRO A 51 -10.18 -2.29 -0.05
N LEU A 52 -10.38 -2.31 1.27
CA LEU A 52 -11.11 -3.36 1.98
C LEU A 52 -11.78 -2.81 3.24
N CYS A 53 -12.71 -3.58 3.78
CA CYS A 53 -13.20 -3.35 5.14
C CYS A 53 -12.17 -3.84 6.17
N LEU A 54 -11.97 -3.06 7.24
CA LEU A 54 -11.10 -3.42 8.36
C LEU A 54 -11.49 -4.75 9.02
N ASP A 55 -12.78 -5.04 9.14
CA ASP A 55 -13.25 -6.26 9.79
C ASP A 55 -12.85 -7.52 9.03
N TRP A 56 -12.79 -7.46 7.70
CA TRP A 56 -12.35 -8.63 6.92
C TRP A 56 -10.90 -8.98 7.23
N TYR A 57 -10.07 -7.98 7.51
CA TYR A 57 -8.71 -8.20 8.00
C TYR A 57 -8.75 -8.77 9.43
N ASN A 58 -9.46 -8.13 10.35
CA ASN A 58 -9.49 -8.55 11.75
C ASN A 58 -10.03 -9.98 11.93
N GLU A 59 -11.05 -10.39 11.17
CA GLU A 59 -11.57 -11.76 11.10
C GLU A 59 -10.53 -12.77 10.58
N SER A 60 -9.61 -12.34 9.71
CA SER A 60 -8.57 -13.20 9.13
C SER A 60 -7.37 -13.42 10.06
N VAL A 61 -7.27 -12.61 11.11
CA VAL A 61 -6.19 -12.67 12.11
C VAL A 61 -6.51 -13.77 13.12
N PRO A 62 -5.58 -14.72 13.40
CA PRO A 62 -5.82 -15.76 14.38
C PRO A 62 -6.08 -15.16 15.77
N GLU A 63 -7.07 -15.73 16.46
CA GLU A 63 -7.38 -15.37 17.84
C GLU A 63 -6.13 -15.47 18.73
N GLY A 64 -5.96 -14.52 19.64
CA GLY A 64 -4.80 -14.47 20.55
C GLY A 64 -3.48 -14.01 19.91
N SER A 65 -3.38 -13.84 18.59
CA SER A 65 -2.14 -13.35 17.95
C SER A 65 -1.84 -11.88 18.23
N GLY A 66 -2.85 -11.10 18.65
CA GLY A 66 -2.73 -9.67 18.92
C GLY A 66 -2.53 -8.79 17.68
N ALA A 67 -2.58 -9.34 16.46
CA ALA A 67 -2.32 -8.59 15.23
C ALA A 67 -3.52 -7.78 14.70
N SER A 68 -4.70 -7.91 15.32
CA SER A 68 -5.88 -7.14 14.95
C SER A 68 -5.67 -5.64 15.20
N ILE A 69 -6.27 -4.81 14.35
CA ILE A 69 -6.25 -3.35 14.50
C ILE A 69 -7.56 -2.95 15.19
N PRO A 70 -7.52 -2.27 16.36
CA PRO A 70 -8.70 -1.76 17.03
C PRO A 70 -9.46 -0.74 16.17
N THR A 71 -10.78 -0.83 16.21
CA THR A 71 -11.68 0.21 15.72
C THR A 71 -11.75 1.35 16.73
N THR A 72 -11.86 2.60 16.25
CA THR A 72 -12.06 3.75 17.14
C THR A 72 -13.48 3.77 17.70
N ARG A 73 -13.66 4.27 18.92
CA ARG A 73 -15.02 4.48 19.48
C ARG A 73 -15.73 5.58 18.69
N GLY A 74 -16.95 5.31 18.22
CA GLY A 74 -17.79 6.27 17.50
C GLY A 74 -17.74 6.18 15.97
N SER A 75 -16.73 5.52 15.40
CA SER A 75 -16.84 5.01 14.02
C SER A 75 -17.90 3.90 14.00
N ARG A 76 -18.75 3.88 12.98
CA ARG A 76 -19.70 2.77 12.74
C ARG A 76 -18.89 1.48 12.68
N GLY A 77 -18.86 0.77 13.80
CA GLY A 77 -17.94 -0.34 14.03
C GLY A 77 -18.11 -1.37 12.93
N GLY A 78 -16.99 -1.76 12.34
CA GLY A 78 -16.93 -2.89 11.45
C GLY A 78 -17.04 -2.64 9.95
N GLU A 79 -17.06 -1.38 9.54
CA GLU A 79 -17.10 -0.99 8.12
C GLU A 79 -16.01 0.04 7.78
N THR A 80 -14.98 0.21 8.60
CA THR A 80 -13.91 1.19 8.38
C THR A 80 -13.13 0.89 7.10
N LEU A 81 -12.90 1.91 6.27
CA LEU A 81 -12.06 1.84 5.09
C LEU A 81 -10.60 1.59 5.46
N VAL A 82 -10.05 0.54 4.87
CA VAL A 82 -8.61 0.31 4.78
C VAL A 82 -8.20 0.37 3.32
N ILE A 83 -7.05 0.96 3.01
CA ILE A 83 -6.41 0.86 1.70
C ILE A 83 -5.05 0.19 1.87
N LEU A 84 -4.90 -1.01 1.32
CA LEU A 84 -3.64 -1.74 1.28
C LEU A 84 -2.78 -1.26 0.10
N ILE A 85 -1.60 -0.75 0.42
CA ILE A 85 -0.62 -0.26 -0.54
C ILE A 85 0.50 -1.27 -0.73
N ALA A 86 0.79 -1.58 -1.99
CA ALA A 86 1.88 -2.45 -2.39
C ALA A 86 2.50 -1.98 -3.70
N ASN A 87 3.60 -2.62 -4.09
CA ASN A 87 4.25 -2.35 -5.36
C ASN A 87 4.75 -3.62 -6.05
N SER A 88 4.77 -3.58 -7.38
CA SER A 88 5.53 -4.49 -8.23
C SER A 88 6.96 -3.94 -8.47
N LYS A 89 7.68 -4.46 -9.47
CA LYS A 89 8.98 -3.92 -9.89
C LYS A 89 8.93 -2.45 -10.34
N ASN A 90 7.74 -1.92 -10.64
CA ASN A 90 7.54 -0.54 -11.11
C ASN A 90 7.96 0.55 -10.10
N MET A 91 8.08 0.23 -8.81
CA MET A 91 8.62 1.16 -7.82
C MET A 91 10.11 1.43 -7.99
N TRP A 92 10.86 0.45 -8.51
CA TRP A 92 12.32 0.54 -8.53
C TRP A 92 12.83 1.76 -9.33
N PRO A 93 12.35 2.04 -10.54
CA PRO A 93 12.80 3.22 -11.27
C PRO A 93 12.52 4.55 -10.56
N SER A 94 11.32 4.71 -9.97
CA SER A 94 10.96 5.93 -9.24
C SER A 94 11.79 6.10 -7.96
N PHE A 95 12.09 5.00 -7.26
CA PHE A 95 12.97 5.01 -6.09
C PHE A 95 14.41 5.42 -6.46
N LEU A 96 14.98 4.83 -7.52
CA LEU A 96 16.32 5.21 -7.98
C LEU A 96 16.37 6.68 -8.41
N GLN A 97 15.35 7.16 -9.11
CA GLN A 97 15.25 8.58 -9.48
C GLN A 97 15.19 9.47 -8.24
N ALA A 98 14.44 9.09 -7.20
CA ALA A 98 14.40 9.84 -5.95
C ALA A 98 15.76 9.90 -5.26
N CYS A 99 16.50 8.79 -5.22
CA CYS A 99 17.88 8.76 -4.70
C CYS A 99 18.84 9.64 -5.49
N LYS A 100 18.66 9.78 -6.81
CA LYS A 100 19.45 10.72 -7.64
C LYS A 100 19.16 12.17 -7.29
N THR A 101 17.89 12.50 -7.07
CA THR A 101 17.45 13.88 -6.84
C THR A 101 17.62 14.35 -5.41
N ASP A 102 17.63 13.42 -4.46
CA ASP A 102 17.70 13.72 -3.03
C ASP A 102 18.78 12.87 -2.36
N SER A 103 19.95 13.47 -2.18
CA SER A 103 21.09 12.82 -1.50
C SER A 103 20.81 12.54 -0.02
N SER A 104 19.86 13.23 0.62
CA SER A 104 19.50 12.98 2.01
C SER A 104 18.85 11.59 2.18
N LEU A 105 18.19 11.09 1.14
CA LEU A 105 17.62 9.75 1.11
C LEU A 105 18.69 8.66 1.17
N LEU A 106 19.91 8.92 0.66
CA LEU A 106 21.03 7.98 0.76
C LEU A 106 21.68 7.98 2.14
N ALA A 107 21.51 9.06 2.91
CA ALA A 107 22.08 9.21 4.24
C ALA A 107 21.34 8.41 5.32
N VAL A 108 20.04 8.13 5.13
CA VAL A 108 19.26 7.34 6.10
C VAL A 108 19.67 5.86 6.12
N ALA A 109 19.34 5.16 7.22
CA ALA A 109 19.70 3.75 7.40
C ALA A 109 19.09 2.85 6.31
N ASP A 110 17.79 3.02 6.05
CA ASP A 110 17.03 2.26 5.05
C ASP A 110 16.41 3.22 4.00
N PRO A 111 17.17 3.60 2.95
CA PRO A 111 16.70 4.55 1.93
C PRO A 111 15.37 4.17 1.29
N LEU A 112 15.13 2.87 1.09
CA LEU A 112 13.90 2.40 0.47
C LEU A 112 12.69 2.60 1.38
N ASP A 113 12.84 2.33 2.67
CA ASP A 113 11.75 2.47 3.62
C ASP A 113 11.45 3.95 3.86
N GLY A 114 12.48 4.80 3.92
CA GLY A 114 12.34 6.26 3.91
C GLY A 114 11.61 6.78 2.67
N TYR A 115 11.95 6.27 1.47
CA TYR A 115 11.25 6.61 0.23
C TYR A 115 9.77 6.21 0.27
N VAL A 116 9.48 4.99 0.74
CA VAL A 116 8.12 4.46 0.84
C VAL A 116 7.26 5.34 1.75
N GLU A 117 7.76 5.64 2.94
CA GLU A 117 7.03 6.44 3.92
C GLU A 117 6.78 7.85 3.41
N HIS A 118 7.84 8.55 2.99
CA HIS A 118 7.73 9.91 2.48
C HIS A 118 6.81 10.00 1.26
N SER A 119 6.91 9.05 0.32
CA SER A 119 6.10 9.03 -0.90
C SER A 119 4.62 8.82 -0.62
N ILE A 120 4.28 7.90 0.28
CA ILE A 120 2.88 7.62 0.64
C ILE A 120 2.30 8.78 1.45
N GLN A 121 3.03 9.27 2.46
CA GLN A 121 2.60 10.40 3.30
C GLN A 121 2.40 11.68 2.48
N SER A 122 3.37 12.05 1.64
CA SER A 122 3.27 13.23 0.77
C SER A 122 2.10 13.14 -0.20
N THR A 123 1.83 11.95 -0.75
CA THR A 123 0.68 11.73 -1.65
C THR A 123 -0.64 11.95 -0.92
N ILE A 124 -0.78 11.43 0.30
CA ILE A 124 -2.00 11.61 1.11
C ILE A 124 -2.17 13.09 1.46
N HIS A 125 -1.11 13.75 1.92
CA HIS A 125 -1.16 15.18 2.24
C HIS A 125 -1.58 16.05 1.05
N SER A 126 -1.06 15.75 -0.15
CA SER A 126 -1.38 16.52 -1.36
C SER A 126 -2.75 16.19 -1.96
N SER A 127 -3.15 14.91 -1.96
CA SER A 127 -4.38 14.45 -2.62
C SER A 127 -5.61 14.56 -1.72
N LEU A 128 -5.43 14.53 -0.41
CA LEU A 128 -6.50 14.52 0.58
C LEU A 128 -6.19 15.52 1.72
N PRO A 129 -6.06 16.83 1.42
CA PRO A 129 -5.73 17.82 2.43
C PRO A 129 -6.76 17.77 3.57
N GLY A 130 -6.28 17.82 4.81
CA GLY A 130 -7.11 17.77 6.02
C GLY A 130 -7.61 16.37 6.44
N HIS A 131 -7.45 15.34 5.60
CA HIS A 131 -7.84 13.99 5.95
C HIS A 131 -6.80 13.33 6.84
N LYS A 132 -7.28 12.67 7.90
CA LYS A 132 -6.43 11.89 8.80
C LYS A 132 -6.62 10.41 8.51
N CYS A 133 -5.51 9.69 8.47
CA CYS A 133 -5.50 8.24 8.45
C CYS A 133 -4.36 7.73 9.33
N ARG A 134 -4.49 6.48 9.76
CA ARG A 134 -3.44 5.77 10.50
C ARG A 134 -2.61 4.92 9.54
N TYR A 135 -1.31 4.82 9.83
CA TYR A 135 -0.35 4.13 9.00
C TYR A 135 0.14 2.86 9.68
N PHE A 136 -0.08 1.71 9.05
CA PHE A 136 0.48 0.44 9.49
C PHE A 136 1.49 -0.06 8.46
N TRP A 137 2.75 0.29 8.68
CA TRP A 137 3.87 -0.08 7.80
C TRP A 137 4.23 -1.55 7.96
N SER A 138 4.54 -2.24 6.86
CA SER A 138 4.96 -3.64 6.91
C SER A 138 6.33 -3.85 7.56
N HIS A 139 7.18 -2.83 7.56
CA HIS A 139 8.54 -2.86 8.12
C HIS A 139 8.67 -2.22 9.50
N ARG A 140 7.63 -1.59 10.06
CA ARG A 140 7.69 -0.94 11.38
C ARG A 140 6.79 -1.61 12.41
N GLN A 141 7.20 -1.44 13.67
CA GLN A 141 6.36 -1.79 14.80
C GLN A 141 5.25 -0.75 14.98
N SER A 142 4.09 -1.19 15.46
CA SER A 142 2.97 -0.34 15.86
C SER A 142 2.51 -0.71 17.25
N ASN A 143 2.28 0.31 18.08
CA ASN A 143 1.66 0.16 19.41
C ASN A 143 0.13 0.24 19.35
N GLU A 144 -0.43 0.41 18.15
CA GLU A 144 -1.87 0.54 17.94
C GLU A 144 -2.54 -0.79 17.56
N LEU A 145 -1.83 -1.90 17.72
CA LEU A 145 -2.37 -3.24 17.52
C LEU A 145 -2.82 -3.83 18.86
N SER A 146 -3.73 -4.79 18.84
CA SER A 146 -4.28 -5.39 20.07
C SER A 146 -3.28 -6.16 20.94
N GLY A 147 -2.05 -6.41 20.46
CA GLY A 147 -0.98 -7.03 21.26
C GLY A 147 0.29 -7.41 20.48
N SER A 148 0.20 -7.63 19.17
CA SER A 148 1.37 -7.83 18.29
C SER A 148 2.11 -6.51 18.09
N ARG A 149 3.41 -6.57 17.79
CA ARG A 149 4.16 -5.38 17.35
C ARG A 149 4.05 -5.12 15.86
N TYR A 150 3.68 -6.10 15.03
CA TYR A 150 3.62 -5.94 13.57
C TYR A 150 2.23 -6.32 13.04
N VAL A 151 1.79 -5.56 12.03
CA VAL A 151 0.57 -5.84 11.28
C VAL A 151 0.75 -7.12 10.47
N ALA A 152 -0.25 -8.00 10.45
CA ALA A 152 -0.23 -9.22 9.64
C ALA A 152 -0.58 -8.91 8.17
N ILE A 153 0.24 -8.08 7.51
CA ILE A 153 -0.10 -7.47 6.22
C ILE A 153 -0.38 -8.47 5.09
N GLN A 154 0.20 -9.68 5.16
CA GLN A 154 -0.08 -10.76 4.21
C GLN A 154 -1.51 -11.30 4.34
N ARG A 155 -2.02 -11.40 5.57
CA ARG A 155 -3.41 -11.76 5.83
C ARG A 155 -4.35 -10.68 5.32
N MET A 156 -3.97 -9.42 5.48
CA MET A 156 -4.69 -8.29 4.89
C MET A 156 -4.78 -8.39 3.37
N ALA A 157 -3.67 -8.74 2.69
CA ALA A 157 -3.68 -8.95 1.24
C ALA A 157 -4.64 -10.08 0.82
N GLN A 158 -4.72 -11.16 1.59
CA GLN A 158 -5.68 -12.23 1.33
C GLN A 158 -7.13 -11.80 1.60
N ALA A 159 -7.39 -11.13 2.72
CA ALA A 159 -8.70 -10.61 3.09
C ALA A 159 -9.23 -9.57 2.09
N ALA A 160 -8.32 -8.79 1.48
CA ALA A 160 -8.63 -7.84 0.42
C ALA A 160 -8.91 -8.51 -0.94
N GLY A 161 -8.72 -9.83 -1.08
CA GLY A 161 -8.75 -10.52 -2.37
C GLY A 161 -7.61 -10.09 -3.32
N LEU A 162 -6.54 -9.48 -2.80
CA LEU A 162 -5.41 -8.97 -3.57
C LEU A 162 -4.44 -10.09 -3.98
N ALA A 163 -4.11 -10.97 -3.05
CA ALA A 163 -3.15 -12.05 -3.27
C ALA A 163 -3.50 -13.28 -2.42
N TYR A 164 -3.23 -14.47 -2.97
CA TYR A 164 -3.31 -15.71 -2.19
C TYR A 164 -2.11 -15.81 -1.24
N MET A 165 -2.32 -16.03 0.05
CA MET A 165 -1.25 -16.27 1.02
C MET A 165 -0.94 -17.76 1.05
N ASP A 166 0.17 -18.14 0.44
CA ASP A 166 0.60 -19.53 0.36
C ASP A 166 1.09 -20.02 1.73
N PRO A 167 0.47 -21.06 2.33
CA PRO A 167 0.78 -21.51 3.68
C PRO A 167 2.16 -22.17 3.79
N ASN A 168 2.70 -22.68 2.69
CA ASN A 168 3.96 -23.43 2.66
C ASN A 168 5.18 -22.52 2.52
N SER A 169 5.12 -21.54 1.62
CA SER A 169 6.20 -20.58 1.38
C SER A 169 6.08 -19.31 2.22
N HIS A 170 4.91 -19.08 2.82
CA HIS A 170 4.53 -17.82 3.46
C HIS A 170 4.69 -16.61 2.53
N LEU A 171 4.50 -16.78 1.22
CA LEU A 171 4.51 -15.70 0.24
C LEU A 171 3.09 -15.36 -0.23
N CYS A 172 2.87 -14.10 -0.60
CA CYS A 172 1.65 -13.68 -1.27
C CYS A 172 1.80 -13.82 -2.78
N LEU A 173 0.86 -14.51 -3.43
CA LEU A 173 0.80 -14.73 -4.88
C LEU A 173 -0.27 -13.83 -5.50
N HIS A 174 0.17 -12.78 -6.17
CA HIS A 174 -0.71 -11.87 -6.90
C HIS A 174 -1.05 -12.44 -8.28
N PRO A 175 -2.31 -12.40 -8.75
CA PRO A 175 -2.70 -13.01 -10.03
C PRO A 175 -1.91 -12.51 -11.25
N LYS A 176 -1.52 -11.22 -11.24
CA LYS A 176 -0.75 -10.59 -12.33
C LYS A 176 0.76 -10.62 -12.10
N PHE A 177 1.20 -10.53 -10.85
CA PHE A 177 2.59 -10.25 -10.49
C PHE A 177 3.31 -11.46 -9.89
N GLY A 178 2.59 -12.56 -9.66
CA GLY A 178 3.09 -13.73 -8.95
C GLY A 178 3.56 -13.33 -7.54
N PRO A 179 4.65 -13.92 -7.03
CA PRO A 179 5.24 -13.51 -5.77
C PRO A 179 6.04 -12.19 -5.89
N TRP A 180 6.05 -11.50 -7.04
CA TRP A 180 6.89 -10.33 -7.27
C TRP A 180 6.21 -9.01 -6.87
N ILE A 181 5.67 -9.02 -5.65
CA ILE A 181 5.11 -7.84 -4.98
C ILE A 181 5.77 -7.64 -3.62
N ALA A 182 5.76 -6.39 -3.16
CA ALA A 182 6.07 -6.02 -1.78
C ALA A 182 4.89 -5.26 -1.19
N LEU A 183 4.33 -5.79 -0.10
CA LEU A 183 3.29 -5.12 0.69
C LEU A 183 3.96 -4.06 1.56
N ARG A 184 3.43 -2.83 1.58
CA ARG A 184 4.11 -1.66 2.16
C ARG A 184 3.40 -1.05 3.34
N CYS A 185 2.12 -0.75 3.19
CA CYS A 185 1.38 0.00 4.20
C CYS A 185 -0.10 -0.35 4.12
N ALA A 186 -0.76 -0.43 5.27
CA ALA A 186 -2.21 -0.29 5.35
C ALA A 186 -2.55 1.12 5.84
N LEU A 187 -3.43 1.80 5.12
CA LEU A 187 -3.97 3.11 5.50
C LEU A 187 -5.37 2.91 6.07
N VAL A 188 -5.59 3.26 7.34
CA VAL A 188 -6.90 3.12 8.00
C VAL A 188 -7.55 4.49 8.13
N PHE A 189 -8.73 4.65 7.55
CA PHE A 189 -9.50 5.90 7.56
C PHE A 189 -10.67 5.76 8.53
N ASP A 190 -10.43 5.98 9.81
CA ASP A 190 -11.40 5.73 10.90
C ASP A 190 -12.75 6.46 10.71
N GLY A 191 -12.76 7.60 10.01
CA GLY A 191 -13.97 8.37 9.70
C GLY A 191 -14.69 7.98 8.39
N THR A 192 -14.19 7.00 7.64
CA THR A 192 -14.74 6.63 6.33
C THR A 192 -15.23 5.19 6.32
N GLN A 193 -16.49 5.00 5.93
CA GLN A 193 -17.09 3.70 5.73
C GLN A 193 -16.72 3.12 4.36
N TYR A 194 -16.36 1.84 4.31
CA TYR A 194 -16.19 1.07 3.09
C TYR A 194 -17.44 0.22 2.85
N THR A 195 -18.14 0.53 1.77
CA THR A 195 -19.40 -0.13 1.36
C THR A 195 -19.22 -1.00 0.13
N GLY A 196 -17.97 -1.23 -0.31
CA GLY A 196 -17.68 -2.08 -1.45
C GLY A 196 -17.88 -3.58 -1.16
N PRO A 197 -18.05 -4.42 -2.19
CA PRO A 197 -18.31 -5.84 -2.02
C PRO A 197 -17.08 -6.57 -1.47
N ARG A 198 -17.33 -7.60 -0.63
CA ARG A 198 -16.29 -8.54 -0.20
C ARG A 198 -15.83 -9.36 -1.38
N LYS A 199 -14.54 -9.24 -1.71
CA LYS A 199 -13.92 -10.04 -2.76
C LYS A 199 -13.73 -11.47 -2.27
N THR A 200 -14.04 -12.44 -3.11
CA THR A 200 -13.75 -13.85 -2.84
C THR A 200 -12.24 -14.01 -2.65
N PRO A 201 -11.78 -14.66 -1.56
CA PRO A 201 -10.37 -14.96 -1.38
C PRO A 201 -9.81 -15.71 -2.59
N LEU A 202 -8.62 -15.31 -3.03
CA LEU A 202 -7.93 -16.00 -4.10
C LEU A 202 -7.51 -17.39 -3.62
N VAL A 203 -7.46 -18.34 -4.56
CA VAL A 203 -6.97 -19.70 -4.33
C VAL A 203 -5.61 -19.89 -4.98
N ASN A 204 -4.85 -20.89 -4.53
CA ASN A 204 -3.59 -21.24 -5.17
C ASN A 204 -3.87 -21.64 -6.63
N ARG A 205 -3.28 -20.90 -7.58
CA ARG A 205 -3.33 -21.24 -9.02
C ARG A 205 -2.03 -21.85 -9.53
N LEU A 206 -1.05 -22.07 -8.65
CA LEU A 206 0.18 -22.75 -9.01
C LEU A 206 -0.09 -24.24 -9.16
N SER A 207 0.58 -24.87 -10.13
CA SER A 207 0.48 -26.30 -10.30
C SER A 207 1.14 -27.01 -9.09
N PRO A 208 0.63 -28.19 -8.68
CA PRO A 208 1.18 -28.97 -7.55
C PRO A 208 2.70 -29.26 -7.64
N SER A 209 3.29 -29.15 -8.83
CA SER A 209 4.73 -29.36 -9.05
C SER A 209 5.65 -28.33 -8.35
N THR A 210 5.13 -27.20 -7.87
CA THR A 210 5.94 -26.14 -7.27
C THR A 210 6.20 -26.30 -5.76
N GLU A 211 5.52 -27.24 -5.08
CA GLU A 211 5.71 -27.49 -3.64
C GLU A 211 7.08 -28.10 -3.28
N GLN A 212 7.82 -28.63 -4.26
CA GLN A 212 9.06 -29.41 -4.00
C GLN A 212 10.37 -28.61 -4.06
N ILE A 213 10.36 -27.29 -4.30
CA ILE A 213 11.58 -26.57 -4.73
C ILE A 213 12.32 -25.86 -3.57
N CYS A 214 11.74 -25.76 -2.38
CA CYS A 214 12.39 -25.15 -1.21
C CYS A 214 13.74 -25.81 -0.80
N THR A 215 14.07 -26.99 -1.33
CA THR A 215 15.21 -27.81 -0.86
C THR A 215 16.41 -27.89 -1.81
N LYS A 216 16.36 -27.34 -3.04
CA LYS A 216 17.42 -27.60 -4.06
C LYS A 216 18.37 -26.44 -4.38
N SER A 217 18.24 -25.26 -3.74
CA SER A 217 19.16 -24.15 -4.02
C SER A 217 20.57 -24.41 -3.46
N LYS A 218 21.56 -24.51 -4.36
CA LYS A 218 22.99 -24.70 -4.03
C LYS A 218 23.70 -23.41 -3.59
N SER A 219 23.00 -22.28 -3.50
CA SER A 219 23.63 -21.00 -3.16
C SER A 219 24.01 -20.92 -1.68
N CYS A 220 25.24 -20.48 -1.40
CA CYS A 220 25.71 -20.20 -0.05
C CYS A 220 25.09 -18.91 0.54
N LYS A 221 24.61 -17.98 -0.30
CA LYS A 221 23.98 -16.74 0.17
C LYS A 221 22.52 -16.99 0.53
N ARG A 222 22.16 -16.79 1.81
CA ARG A 222 20.81 -17.03 2.34
C ARG A 222 19.70 -16.35 1.54
N TRP A 223 19.91 -15.14 1.04
CA TRP A 223 18.89 -14.42 0.29
C TRP A 223 18.60 -14.99 -1.11
N LEU A 224 19.61 -15.60 -1.75
CA LEU A 224 19.40 -16.29 -3.04
C LEU A 224 18.52 -17.53 -2.88
N LYS A 225 18.45 -18.12 -1.68
CA LYS A 225 17.48 -19.18 -1.39
C LYS A 225 16.05 -18.63 -1.42
N TRP A 226 15.80 -17.44 -0.86
CA TRP A 226 14.49 -16.79 -0.94
C TRP A 226 14.10 -16.40 -2.36
N VAL A 227 15.05 -15.94 -3.17
CA VAL A 227 14.83 -15.72 -4.60
C VAL A 227 14.44 -17.02 -5.30
N ALA A 228 15.14 -18.12 -5.02
CA ALA A 228 14.82 -19.43 -5.57
C ALA A 228 13.40 -19.92 -5.20
N VAL A 229 12.90 -19.61 -4.00
CA VAL A 229 11.51 -19.92 -3.62
C VAL A 229 10.51 -19.12 -4.47
N ARG A 230 10.76 -17.83 -4.72
CA ARG A 230 9.89 -17.01 -5.59
C ARG A 230 9.93 -17.50 -7.04
N ASP A 231 11.12 -17.77 -7.56
CA ASP A 231 11.34 -18.31 -8.90
C ASP A 231 10.70 -19.70 -9.05
N ALA A 232 10.75 -20.53 -8.01
CA ALA A 232 10.09 -21.83 -8.00
C ALA A 232 8.58 -21.74 -8.16
N LEU A 233 7.96 -20.84 -7.40
CA LEU A 233 6.52 -20.65 -7.42
C LEU A 233 6.04 -20.12 -8.77
N CYS A 234 6.81 -19.22 -9.41
CA CYS A 234 6.49 -18.71 -10.74
C CYS A 234 7.76 -18.59 -11.60
N PRO A 235 8.21 -19.69 -12.26
CA PRO A 235 9.42 -19.68 -13.06
C PRO A 235 9.32 -18.69 -14.23
N CYS A 236 10.40 -17.96 -14.50
CA CYS A 236 10.50 -16.99 -15.60
C CYS A 236 9.39 -15.92 -15.62
N HIS A 237 8.81 -15.59 -14.46
CA HIS A 237 7.69 -14.66 -14.40
C HIS A 237 8.08 -13.26 -14.92
N PRO A 238 7.32 -12.63 -15.83
CA PRO A 238 7.70 -11.37 -16.49
C PRO A 238 7.83 -10.19 -15.50
N TRP A 239 7.20 -10.29 -14.33
CA TRP A 239 7.26 -9.30 -13.27
C TRP A 239 8.37 -9.52 -12.25
N ARG A 240 9.23 -10.53 -12.46
CA ARG A 240 10.44 -10.73 -11.65
C ARG A 240 11.25 -9.44 -11.56
N TYR A 241 11.76 -9.17 -10.37
CA TYR A 241 12.63 -8.01 -10.12
C TYR A 241 13.95 -8.17 -10.87
N GLY A 242 14.53 -7.05 -11.32
CA GLY A 242 15.88 -7.06 -11.89
C GLY A 242 16.94 -7.40 -10.83
N ASP A 243 18.13 -7.80 -11.26
CA ASP A 243 19.15 -8.34 -10.35
C ASP A 243 19.61 -7.34 -9.29
N ASP A 244 19.81 -6.08 -9.65
CA ASP A 244 20.17 -5.02 -8.70
C ASP A 244 19.04 -4.78 -7.67
N GLN A 245 17.78 -4.78 -8.12
CA GLN A 245 16.62 -4.66 -7.23
C GLN A 245 16.53 -5.85 -6.27
N LEU A 246 16.74 -7.08 -6.76
CA LEU A 246 16.72 -8.29 -5.94
C LEU A 246 17.81 -8.25 -4.88
N GLU A 247 19.06 -8.03 -5.29
CA GLU A 247 20.19 -8.02 -4.39
C GLU A 247 19.99 -6.93 -3.32
N TYR A 248 19.62 -5.71 -3.72
CA TYR A 248 19.37 -4.64 -2.77
C TYR A 248 18.18 -4.94 -1.83
N HIS A 249 17.09 -5.51 -2.34
CA HIS A 249 15.90 -5.83 -1.53
C HIS A 249 16.23 -6.70 -0.32
N TYR A 250 17.10 -7.70 -0.50
CA TYR A 250 17.46 -8.63 0.56
C TYR A 250 18.70 -8.25 1.35
N THR A 251 19.64 -7.53 0.76
CA THR A 251 20.92 -7.21 1.42
C THR A 251 20.96 -5.82 2.02
N LYS A 252 20.11 -4.90 1.54
CA LYS A 252 20.14 -3.47 1.86
C LYS A 252 21.52 -2.83 1.59
N ASN A 253 22.34 -3.45 0.74
CA ASN A 253 23.70 -3.01 0.48
C ASN A 253 23.70 -1.71 -0.34
N LYS A 254 24.17 -0.61 0.26
CA LYS A 254 24.23 0.70 -0.39
C LYS A 254 25.12 0.73 -1.64
N ALA A 255 26.18 -0.09 -1.71
CA ALA A 255 27.00 -0.19 -2.92
C ALA A 255 26.22 -0.76 -4.12
N VAL A 256 25.26 -1.66 -3.87
CA VAL A 256 24.34 -2.17 -4.91
C VAL A 256 23.39 -1.06 -5.35
N LEU A 257 22.90 -0.26 -4.41
CA LEU A 257 22.04 0.88 -4.70
C LEU A 257 22.79 1.94 -5.54
N GLU A 258 24.00 2.31 -5.15
CA GLU A 258 24.86 3.26 -5.88
C GLU A 258 25.13 2.78 -7.31
N ARG A 259 25.47 1.50 -7.47
CA ARG A 259 25.64 0.86 -8.79
C ARG A 259 24.36 0.91 -9.63
N ALA A 260 23.20 0.67 -9.02
CA ALA A 260 21.92 0.71 -9.72
C ALA A 260 21.58 2.13 -10.17
N ILE A 261 21.85 3.12 -9.31
CA ILE A 261 21.69 4.55 -9.60
C ILE A 261 22.55 4.96 -10.79
N SER A 262 23.83 4.55 -10.84
CA SER A 262 24.75 4.94 -11.91
C SER A 262 24.42 4.33 -13.29
N ARG A 263 23.55 3.31 -13.34
CA ARG A 263 23.16 2.61 -14.58
C ARG A 263 21.87 3.11 -15.22
N GLN A 264 21.08 3.91 -14.49
CA GLN A 264 19.92 4.61 -15.04
C GLN A 264 20.35 5.82 -15.86
#